data_AF-A0A024TQ03-F1
#
_entry.id   AF-A0A024TQ03-F1
#
_cell.length_a   1.000
_cell.length_b   1.000
_cell.length_c   1.000
_cell.angle_alpha   90.00
_cell.angle_beta   90.00
_cell.angle_gamma   90.00
#
_symmetry.space_group_name_H-M   'P 1'
#
loop_
_entity.id
_entity.type
_entity.pdbx_description
1 polymer ?
#
loop_
_entity_poly.entity_id
_entity_poly.type
_entity_poly.pdbx_seq_one_letter_code
_entity_poly.pdbx_strand_id
1 'polypeptide(L)'
;MHSSLDKPHPECQAIVDALRECHAENPYGKFVGACNDMKAALNECFAKENAFRRKVNMDKARAFNKEWKEFKQQKEAAASA
;
A
#
# COMPACT_ATOMS: atom_id res chain seq x y z
N MET A 1 7.87 8.55 4.42
CA MET A 1 6.52 8.70 5.00
C MET A 1 5.83 7.35 4.94
N HIS A 2 5.38 6.82 6.08
CA HIS A 2 4.62 5.57 6.13
C HIS A 2 3.12 5.86 5.93
N SER A 3 2.35 4.87 5.48
CA SER A 3 0.88 4.95 5.44
C SER A 3 0.29 5.00 6.86
N SER A 4 -1.00 5.35 6.98
CA SER A 4 -1.71 5.36 8.28
C SER A 4 -1.73 3.95 8.86
N LEU A 5 -1.38 3.83 10.15
CA LEU A 5 -1.29 2.58 10.90
C LEU A 5 -2.66 2.05 11.38
N ASP A 6 -3.71 2.81 11.10
CA ASP A 6 -5.09 2.53 11.53
C ASP A 6 -5.76 1.49 10.62
N LYS A 7 -5.16 1.22 9.46
CA LYS A 7 -5.63 0.21 8.51
C LYS A 7 -4.94 -1.13 8.78
N PRO A 8 -5.60 -2.26 8.49
CA PRO A 8 -4.97 -3.56 8.62
C PRO A 8 -3.81 -3.70 7.62
N HIS A 9 -2.65 -4.11 8.13
CA HIS A 9 -1.45 -4.37 7.35
C HIS A 9 -1.02 -5.83 7.55
N PRO A 10 -1.65 -6.80 6.87
CA PRO A 10 -1.48 -8.22 7.17
C PRO A 10 -0.02 -8.69 7.18
N GLU A 11 0.81 -8.16 6.27
CA GLU A 11 2.23 -8.52 6.17
C GLU A 11 3.14 -7.73 7.13
N CYS A 12 2.69 -6.58 7.63
CA CYS A 12 3.49 -5.67 8.44
C CYS A 12 2.95 -5.49 9.87
N GLN A 13 1.89 -6.21 10.24
CA GLN A 13 1.16 -6.02 11.50
C GLN A 13 2.09 -6.20 12.72
N ALA A 14 2.95 -7.21 12.69
CA ALA A 14 3.93 -7.47 13.75
C ALA A 14 4.86 -6.28 14.00
N ILE A 15 5.29 -5.57 12.94
CA ILE A 15 6.19 -4.41 13.05
C ILE A 15 5.41 -3.17 13.53
N VAL A 16 4.15 -3.03 13.12
CA VAL A 16 3.25 -1.99 13.63
C VAL A 16 3.07 -2.16 15.14
N ASP A 17 2.84 -3.38 15.59
CA ASP A 17 2.62 -3.67 17.01
C ASP A 17 3.91 -3.46 17.83
N ALA A 18 5.07 -3.86 17.31
CA ALA A 18 6.37 -3.54 17.94
C ALA A 18 6.62 -2.02 18.04
N LEU A 19 6.23 -1.24 17.03
CA LEU A 19 6.36 0.22 17.09
C LEU A 19 5.38 0.82 18.11
N ARG A 20 4.17 0.28 18.23
CA ARG A 20 3.18 0.70 19.23
C ARG A 20 3.66 0.40 20.65
N GLU A 21 4.22 -0.77 20.87
CA GLU A 21 4.84 -1.16 22.14
C GLU A 21 5.98 -0.20 22.50
N CYS A 22 6.91 0.04 21.59
CA CYS A 22 8.01 0.97 21.83
C CYS A 22 7.52 2.38 22.18
N HIS A 23 6.47 2.88 21.52
CA HIS A 23 5.86 4.16 21.86
C HIS A 23 5.12 4.17 23.20
N ALA A 24 4.55 3.04 23.62
CA ALA A 24 3.87 2.89 24.90
C ALA A 24 4.87 2.86 26.06
N GLU A 25 5.99 2.15 25.90
CA GLU A 25 7.08 2.08 26.88
C GLU A 25 7.89 3.39 26.94
N ASN A 26 8.01 4.09 25.80
CA ASN A 26 8.86 5.27 25.67
C ASN A 26 8.07 6.51 25.20
N PRO A 27 7.13 7.03 26.01
CA PRO A 27 6.25 8.13 25.62
C PRO A 27 7.00 9.43 25.30
N TYR A 28 8.15 9.67 25.96
CA TYR A 28 9.07 10.77 25.64
C TYR A 28 10.17 10.33 24.66
N GLY A 29 10.58 9.06 24.70
CA GLY A 29 11.60 8.46 23.84
C GLY A 29 11.25 8.49 22.35
N LYS A 30 9.96 8.48 22.01
CA LYS A 30 9.47 8.62 20.63
C LYS A 30 9.92 9.91 19.93
N PHE A 31 10.12 11.00 20.68
CA PHE A 31 10.53 12.29 20.12
C PHE A 31 12.04 12.42 19.96
N VAL A 32 12.82 11.68 20.75
CA VAL A 32 14.29 11.66 20.70
C VAL A 32 14.85 10.54 19.82
N GLY A 33 13.98 9.70 19.25
CA GLY A 33 14.37 8.68 18.26
C GLY A 33 14.63 7.28 18.84
N ALA A 34 14.18 6.99 20.07
CA ALA A 34 14.37 5.67 20.70
C ALA A 34 13.73 4.51 19.90
N CYS A 35 12.72 4.80 19.08
CA CYS A 35 12.00 3.80 18.27
C CYS A 35 12.36 3.86 16.77
N ASN A 36 13.50 4.46 16.40
CA ASN A 36 13.87 4.67 15.00
C ASN A 36 14.13 3.38 14.22
N ASP A 37 14.66 2.34 14.86
CA ASP A 37 14.94 1.06 14.20
C ASP A 37 13.65 0.35 13.80
N MET A 38 12.68 0.28 14.71
CA MET A 38 11.34 -0.27 14.45
C MET A 38 10.62 0.54 13.36
N LYS A 39 10.76 1.87 13.39
CA LYS A 39 10.24 2.76 12.35
C LYS A 39 10.91 2.50 10.99
N ALA A 40 12.22 2.22 10.95
CA ALA A 40 12.93 1.91 9.72
C ALA A 40 12.46 0.58 9.12
N ALA A 41 12.33 -0.46 9.95
CA ALA A 41 11.76 -1.75 9.56
C ALA A 41 10.32 -1.60 9.03
N LEU A 42 9.51 -0.77 9.68
CA LEU A 42 8.14 -0.51 9.25
C LEU A 42 8.08 0.17 7.88
N ASN A 43 8.95 1.16 7.65
CA ASN A 43 9.05 1.83 6.35
C ASN A 43 9.44 0.85 5.23
N GLU A 44 10.37 -0.06 5.49
CA GLU A 44 10.77 -1.08 4.52
C GLU A 44 9.60 -2.03 4.21
N CYS A 45 8.89 -2.50 5.24
CA CYS A 45 7.74 -3.38 5.05
C CYS A 45 6.65 -2.70 4.22
N PHE A 46 6.31 -1.44 4.54
CA PHE A 46 5.34 -0.68 3.78
C PHE A 46 5.81 -0.38 2.35
N ALA A 47 7.10 -0.23 2.10
CA ALA A 47 7.61 -0.09 0.75
C ALA A 47 7.32 -1.35 -0.08
N LYS A 48 7.50 -2.54 0.50
CA LYS A 48 7.18 -3.83 -0.14
C LYS A 48 5.68 -3.98 -0.37
N GLU A 49 4.84 -3.69 0.64
CA GLU A 49 3.37 -3.74 0.51
C GLU A 49 2.87 -2.79 -0.59
N ASN A 50 3.40 -1.56 -0.63
CA ASN A 50 3.07 -0.58 -1.65
C ASN A 50 3.50 -1.02 -3.05
N ALA A 51 4.69 -1.61 -3.19
CA ALA A 51 5.17 -2.12 -4.47
C ALA A 51 4.26 -3.26 -4.98
N PHE A 52 3.88 -4.19 -4.12
CA PHE A 52 2.95 -5.26 -4.44
C PHE A 52 1.59 -4.71 -4.89
N ARG A 53 0.99 -3.80 -4.11
CA ARG A 53 -0.29 -3.17 -4.44
C ARG A 53 -0.23 -2.42 -5.77
N ARG A 54 0.85 -1.69 -6.04
CA ARG A 54 1.06 -0.99 -7.32
C ARG A 54 1.07 -1.96 -8.49
N LYS A 55 1.75 -3.11 -8.36
CA LYS A 55 1.78 -4.15 -9.40
C LYS A 55 0.38 -4.69 -9.68
N VAL A 56 -0.33 -5.13 -8.64
CA VAL A 56 -1.70 -5.65 -8.77
C VAL A 56 -2.65 -4.62 -9.40
N ASN A 57 -2.57 -3.37 -8.97
CA ASN A 57 -3.41 -2.30 -9.53
C ASN A 57 -3.07 -1.99 -10.98
N MET A 58 -1.79 -2.03 -11.37
CA MET A 58 -1.38 -1.88 -12.76
C MET A 58 -1.93 -3.00 -13.63
N ASP A 59 -1.86 -4.26 -13.17
CA ASP A 59 -2.36 -5.41 -13.93
C ASP A 59 -3.88 -5.33 -14.10
N LYS A 60 -4.61 -4.97 -13.04
CA LYS A 60 -6.06 -4.71 -13.12
C LYS A 60 -6.41 -3.56 -14.07
N ALA A 61 -5.67 -2.45 -14.01
CA ALA A 61 -5.90 -1.30 -14.89
C ALA A 61 -5.63 -1.66 -16.36
N ARG A 62 -4.60 -2.48 -16.63
CA ARG A 62 -4.30 -2.97 -17.99
C ARG A 62 -5.42 -3.87 -18.52
N ALA A 63 -5.92 -4.80 -17.71
CA ALA A 63 -7.03 -5.68 -18.08
C ALA A 63 -8.30 -4.86 -18.38
N PHE A 64 -8.68 -3.98 -17.45
CA PHE A 64 -9.85 -3.11 -17.62
C PHE A 64 -9.74 -2.21 -18.86
N ASN A 65 -8.59 -1.58 -19.09
CA ASN A 65 -8.39 -0.72 -20.27
C ASN A 65 -8.48 -1.50 -21.58
N LYS A 66 -8.03 -2.77 -21.59
CA LYS A 66 -8.15 -3.64 -22.77
C LYS A 66 -9.62 -3.94 -23.07
N GLU A 67 -10.36 -4.43 -22.06
CA GLU A 67 -11.79 -4.73 -22.19
C GLU A 67 -12.59 -3.49 -22.60
N TRP A 68 -12.29 -2.35 -21.99
CA TRP A 68 -12.94 -1.08 -22.31
C TRP A 68 -12.69 -0.62 -23.74
N LYS A 69 -11.46 -0.80 -24.24
CA LYS A 69 -11.10 -0.46 -25.62
C LYS A 69 -11.86 -1.35 -26.61
N GLU A 70 -11.90 -2.66 -26.36
CA GLU A 70 -12.64 -3.62 -27.19
C GLU A 70 -14.14 -3.31 -27.20
N PHE A 71 -14.73 -3.02 -26.03
CA PHE A 71 -16.13 -2.61 -25.91
C PHE A 71 -16.41 -1.34 -26.71
N LYS A 72 -15.55 -0.32 -26.59
CA LYS A 72 -15.70 0.94 -27.32
C LYS A 72 -15.65 0.73 -28.83
N GLN A 73 -14.69 -0.07 -29.32
CA GLN A 73 -14.56 -0.39 -30.75
C GLN A 73 -15.78 -1.14 -31.29
N GLN A 74 -16.31 -2.12 -30.54
CA GLN A 74 -17.53 -2.83 -30.93
C GLN A 74 -18.73 -1.88 -31.04
N LYS A 75 -18.89 -0.97 -30.07
CA LYS A 75 -19.97 0.03 -30.09
C LYS A 75 -19.84 1.00 -31.26
N GLU A 76 -18.63 1.46 -31.57
CA GLU A 76 -18.38 2.35 -32.71
C GLU A 76 -18.68 1.64 -34.04
N ALA A 77 -18.23 0.39 -34.20
CA ALA A 77 -18.51 -0.42 -35.39
C ALA A 77 -20.01 -0.66 -35.59
N ALA A 78 -20.74 -1.01 -34.52
CA ALA A 78 -22.18 -1.22 -34.55
C ALA A 78 -22.99 0.07 -34.81
N ALA A 79 -22.45 1.23 -34.46
CA ALA A 79 -23.08 2.52 -34.75
C ALA A 79 -22.79 3.01 -36.20
N SER A 80 -21.77 2.45 -36.86
CA SER A 80 -21.37 2.79 -38.22
C SER A 80 -21.92 1.84 -39.30
N ALA A 81 -22.60 0.77 -38.90
CA ALA A 81 -23.26 -0.21 -39.77
C ALA A 81 -24.77 0.04 -39.80
#